data_AF-A0A1H3YHR3-F1
#
_entry.id   AF-A0A1H3YHR3-F1
#
_cell.length_a   1.000
_cell.length_b   1.000
_cell.length_c   1.000
_cell.angle_alpha   90.00
_cell.angle_beta   90.00
_cell.angle_gamma   90.00
#
_symmetry.space_group_name_H-M   'P 1'
#
loop_
_entity.id
_entity.type
_entity.pdbx_description
1 polymer ?
#
loop_
_entity_poly.entity_id
_entity_poly.type
_entity_poly.pdbx_seq_one_letter_code
_entity_poly.pdbx_strand_id
1 'polypeptide(L)'
;MKRWLTLLLCTLLMACVGDENIYREYECRFVFDPTLHPLPCQLTAMLSTPGQFMKIETNVQQGVRHLKTTRNFDDAVEDIRLNTERESQQTYALGANNCIIVGVSSYDNILVAYEGQCSNCLKELGGRNYPLTWQNSGLYLHCSKCNRTYNVNNGVLAEGNAGIALYRYKVGLDGGILRVWN
;
A
#
# COMPACT_ATOMS: atom_id res chain seq x y z
N MET A 1 -56.20 27.95 -14.14
CA MET A 1 -56.00 27.32 -12.81
C MET A 1 -54.84 26.34 -12.91
N LYS A 2 -53.83 26.53 -12.03
CA LYS A 2 -52.67 25.67 -11.72
C LYS A 2 -51.76 25.20 -12.88
N ARG A 3 -50.69 25.98 -13.07
CA ARG A 3 -49.40 25.56 -13.65
C ARG A 3 -48.73 24.55 -12.69
N TRP A 4 -48.31 23.40 -13.20
CA TRP A 4 -47.39 22.51 -12.48
C TRP A 4 -46.01 22.62 -13.14
N LEU A 5 -45.11 23.29 -12.41
CA LEU A 5 -43.70 23.41 -12.74
C LEU A 5 -43.01 22.17 -12.16
N THR A 6 -42.75 21.15 -12.97
CA THR A 6 -41.99 19.97 -12.54
C THR A 6 -40.51 20.35 -12.55
N LEU A 7 -39.96 20.68 -11.38
CA LEU A 7 -38.54 20.94 -11.20
C LEU A 7 -37.81 19.59 -11.29
N LEU A 8 -37.16 19.30 -12.41
CA LEU A 8 -36.25 18.16 -12.54
C LEU A 8 -34.96 18.49 -11.77
N LEU A 9 -34.86 18.00 -10.54
CA LEU A 9 -33.68 18.14 -9.69
C LEU A 9 -32.60 17.18 -10.19
N CYS A 10 -31.70 17.67 -11.05
CA CYS A 10 -30.44 17.00 -11.38
C CYS A 10 -29.54 16.98 -10.13
N THR A 11 -29.68 15.98 -9.28
CA THR A 11 -28.66 15.65 -8.27
C THR A 11 -27.54 14.89 -8.97
N LEU A 12 -26.57 15.62 -9.52
CA LEU A 12 -25.26 15.09 -9.85
C LEU A 12 -24.57 14.70 -8.52
N LEU A 13 -24.68 13.44 -8.13
CA LEU A 13 -23.80 12.84 -7.14
C LEU A 13 -22.42 12.68 -7.79
N MET A 14 -21.65 13.76 -7.80
CA MET A 14 -20.20 13.67 -7.88
C MET A 14 -19.75 13.00 -6.58
N ALA A 15 -19.65 11.66 -6.60
CA ALA A 15 -18.87 10.95 -5.59
C ALA A 15 -17.42 11.38 -5.79
N CYS A 16 -17.03 12.47 -5.14
CA CYS A 16 -15.64 12.71 -4.82
C CYS A 16 -15.21 11.48 -4.01
N VAL A 17 -14.34 10.63 -4.55
CA VAL A 17 -13.72 9.56 -3.79
C VAL A 17 -12.86 10.27 -2.76
N GLY A 18 -13.46 10.52 -1.61
CA GLY A 18 -12.87 11.31 -0.54
C GLY A 18 -11.60 10.63 -0.03
N ASP A 19 -10.73 11.46 0.54
CA ASP A 19 -9.52 11.17 1.33
C ASP A 19 -9.85 10.32 2.59
N GLU A 20 -10.85 9.44 2.51
CA GLU A 20 -11.44 8.69 3.60
C GLU A 20 -10.47 7.57 3.97
N ASN A 21 -9.75 7.82 5.08
CA ASN A 21 -8.92 6.86 5.81
C ASN A 21 -7.43 6.78 5.44
N ILE A 22 -6.79 7.91 5.06
CA ILE A 22 -5.33 8.01 5.12
C ILE A 22 -4.87 7.94 6.57
N TYR A 23 -4.08 6.93 6.89
CA TYR A 23 -3.57 6.67 8.22
C TYR A 23 -2.38 7.56 8.55
N ARG A 24 -2.34 8.13 9.76
CA ARG A 24 -1.39 9.20 10.15
C ARG A 24 -0.54 8.91 11.37
N GLU A 25 -0.76 7.81 12.08
CA GLU A 25 -0.04 7.57 13.35
C GLU A 25 1.40 7.07 13.12
N TYR A 26 1.61 6.23 12.11
CA TYR A 26 2.96 5.79 11.72
C TYR A 26 3.40 6.50 10.46
N GLU A 27 4.51 7.23 10.51
CA GLU A 27 5.05 7.96 9.37
C GLU A 27 5.36 6.98 8.23
N CYS A 28 4.85 7.32 7.04
CA CYS A 28 5.32 6.75 5.81
C CYS A 28 5.95 7.85 4.97
N ARG A 29 7.18 7.63 4.55
CA ARG A 29 7.94 8.46 3.63
C ARG A 29 8.83 7.52 2.85
N PHE A 30 8.31 7.04 1.73
CA PHE A 30 9.01 6.14 0.84
C PHE A 30 9.12 6.79 -0.54
N VAL A 31 10.33 6.81 -1.08
CA VAL A 31 10.64 7.32 -2.41
C VAL A 31 11.51 6.29 -3.11
N PHE A 32 11.09 5.83 -4.28
CA PHE A 32 11.85 4.88 -5.08
C PHE A 32 11.96 5.40 -6.50
N ASP A 33 13.19 5.71 -6.91
CA ASP A 33 13.53 6.13 -8.25
C ASP A 33 14.06 4.91 -9.02
N PRO A 34 13.25 4.32 -9.92
CA PRO A 34 13.65 3.10 -10.61
C PRO A 34 14.86 3.30 -11.52
N THR A 35 15.21 4.54 -11.89
CA THR A 35 16.35 4.83 -12.77
C THR A 35 17.70 4.65 -12.09
N LEU A 36 17.74 4.53 -10.76
CA LEU A 36 18.95 4.36 -9.96
C LEU A 36 19.36 2.88 -9.78
N HIS A 37 18.57 1.95 -10.31
CA HIS A 37 18.78 0.52 -10.14
C HIS A 37 18.75 -0.22 -11.50
N PRO A 38 19.29 -1.44 -11.58
CA PRO A 38 19.17 -2.27 -12.79
C PRO A 38 17.69 -2.46 -13.17
N LEU A 39 17.37 -2.22 -14.44
CA LEU A 39 16.01 -2.37 -14.96
C LEU A 39 15.86 -3.62 -15.84
N PRO A 40 14.68 -4.28 -15.80
CA PRO A 40 13.56 -4.04 -14.87
C PRO A 40 13.73 -4.79 -13.54
N CYS A 41 13.60 -4.09 -12.40
CA CYS A 41 13.43 -4.73 -11.09
C CYS A 41 11.95 -5.04 -10.82
N GLN A 42 11.67 -5.96 -9.88
CA GLN A 42 10.31 -6.43 -9.60
C GLN A 42 9.38 -5.27 -9.21
N LEU A 43 9.88 -4.36 -8.39
CA LEU A 43 9.13 -3.18 -7.94
C LEU A 43 8.71 -2.27 -9.09
N THR A 44 9.53 -2.14 -10.13
CA THR A 44 9.21 -1.32 -11.32
C THR A 44 8.19 -2.02 -12.21
N ALA A 45 8.32 -3.35 -12.41
CA ALA A 45 7.37 -4.11 -13.23
C ALA A 45 5.93 -4.03 -12.68
N MET A 46 5.79 -4.05 -11.36
CA MET A 46 4.51 -3.94 -10.65
C MET A 46 3.77 -2.63 -10.97
N LEU A 47 4.49 -1.51 -11.14
CA LEU A 47 3.90 -0.18 -11.42
C LEU A 47 3.07 -0.12 -12.71
N SER A 48 3.27 -1.07 -13.62
CA SER A 48 2.59 -1.11 -14.92
C SER A 48 1.60 -2.27 -15.07
N THR A 49 1.44 -3.12 -14.05
CA THR A 49 0.66 -4.35 -14.16
C THR A 49 -0.46 -4.40 -13.11
N PRO A 50 -1.73 -4.24 -13.51
CA PRO A 50 -2.87 -4.44 -12.62
C PRO A 50 -2.87 -5.83 -11.98
N GLY A 51 -3.21 -5.90 -10.69
CA GLY A 51 -3.19 -7.12 -9.89
C GLY A 51 -1.83 -7.52 -9.33
N GLN A 52 -0.76 -6.78 -9.65
CA GLN A 52 0.54 -6.97 -9.02
C GLN A 52 0.71 -6.09 -7.80
N PHE A 53 1.15 -6.72 -6.72
CA PHE A 53 1.43 -6.07 -5.45
C PHE A 53 2.79 -6.54 -4.92
N MET A 54 3.44 -5.64 -4.20
CA MET A 54 4.72 -5.85 -3.55
C MET A 54 4.58 -5.54 -2.07
N LYS A 55 5.05 -6.46 -1.24
CA LYS A 55 5.37 -6.17 0.15
C LYS A 55 6.79 -5.64 0.16
N ILE A 56 7.00 -4.47 0.74
CA ILE A 56 8.29 -3.77 0.77
C ILE A 56 8.69 -3.63 2.22
N GLU A 57 9.79 -4.27 2.58
CA GLU A 57 10.40 -4.21 3.91
C GLU A 57 11.74 -3.48 3.80
N THR A 58 12.07 -2.65 4.80
CA THR A 58 13.39 -2.01 4.86
C THR A 58 14.19 -2.42 6.08
N ASN A 59 15.47 -2.67 5.87
CA ASN A 59 16.45 -2.85 6.94
C ASN A 59 17.76 -2.13 6.59
N VAL A 60 18.57 -1.85 7.60
CA VAL A 60 19.92 -1.31 7.43
C VAL A 60 20.92 -2.44 7.65
N GLN A 61 21.75 -2.69 6.65
CA GLN A 61 22.80 -3.70 6.66
C GLN A 61 24.13 -2.99 6.41
N GLN A 62 25.08 -3.10 7.35
CA GLN A 62 26.41 -2.48 7.23
C GLN A 62 26.36 -0.98 6.87
N GLY A 63 25.40 -0.25 7.46
CA GLY A 63 25.22 1.20 7.24
C GLY A 63 24.51 1.57 5.93
N VAL A 64 24.12 0.60 5.10
CA VAL A 64 23.36 0.83 3.87
C VAL A 64 21.93 0.34 4.04
N ARG A 65 20.98 1.09 3.49
CA ARG A 65 19.56 0.71 3.49
C ARG A 65 19.28 -0.27 2.35
N HIS A 66 18.53 -1.31 2.67
CA HIS A 66 18.06 -2.30 1.72
C HIS A 66 16.54 -2.29 1.68
N LEU A 67 15.98 -2.55 0.50
CA LEU A 67 14.57 -2.85 0.29
C LEU A 67 14.44 -4.32 -0.08
N LYS A 68 13.87 -5.09 0.83
CA LYS A 68 13.43 -6.44 0.51
C LYS A 68 12.01 -6.36 -0.03
N THR A 69 11.81 -6.80 -1.26
CA THR A 69 10.48 -6.88 -1.88
C THR A 69 10.00 -8.32 -1.89
N THR A 70 8.69 -8.54 -1.82
CA THR A 70 8.08 -9.86 -1.98
C THR A 70 6.81 -9.72 -2.80
N ARG A 71 6.82 -10.35 -3.98
CA ARG A 71 5.74 -10.29 -4.96
C ARG A 71 4.58 -11.19 -4.57
N ASN A 72 3.36 -10.72 -4.82
CA ASN A 72 2.16 -11.37 -4.31
C ASN A 72 1.85 -12.75 -4.91
N PHE A 73 2.07 -12.98 -6.22
CA PHE A 73 1.54 -14.18 -6.89
C PHE A 73 2.47 -15.39 -6.88
N ASP A 74 3.78 -15.20 -6.67
CA ASP A 74 4.78 -16.27 -6.69
C ASP A 74 5.81 -16.16 -5.55
N ASP A 75 5.60 -15.24 -4.60
CA ASP A 75 6.50 -14.94 -3.48
C ASP A 75 7.95 -14.64 -3.91
N ALA A 76 8.16 -14.22 -5.17
CA ALA A 76 9.49 -13.85 -5.63
C ALA A 76 10.03 -12.69 -4.78
N VAL A 77 11.28 -12.82 -4.37
CA VAL A 77 11.98 -11.85 -3.51
C VAL A 77 13.07 -11.16 -4.30
N GLU A 78 13.23 -9.86 -4.07
CA GLU A 78 14.38 -9.08 -4.51
C GLU A 78 14.93 -8.26 -3.35
N ASP A 79 16.25 -8.12 -3.28
CA ASP A 79 16.94 -7.24 -2.33
C ASP A 79 17.59 -6.10 -3.11
N ILE A 80 17.07 -4.89 -2.93
CA ILE A 80 17.53 -3.68 -3.61
C ILE A 80 18.32 -2.84 -2.62
N ARG A 81 19.61 -2.67 -2.91
CA ARG A 81 20.51 -1.81 -2.13
C ARG A 81 20.30 -0.35 -2.53
N LEU A 82 20.00 0.51 -1.57
CA LEU A 82 19.86 1.96 -1.76
C LEU A 82 21.18 2.64 -1.38
N ASN A 83 22.08 2.81 -2.34
CA ASN A 83 23.45 3.26 -2.10
C ASN A 83 23.92 4.41 -2.99
N THR A 84 23.04 4.98 -3.81
CA THR A 84 23.37 6.21 -4.53
C THR A 84 23.38 7.41 -3.57
N GLU A 85 24.06 8.48 -3.98
CA GLU A 85 24.09 9.72 -3.21
C GLU A 85 22.68 10.32 -3.00
N ARG A 86 21.81 10.23 -4.01
CA ARG A 86 20.43 10.73 -3.92
C ARG A 86 19.65 9.98 -2.84
N GLU A 87 19.82 8.68 -2.75
CA GLU A 87 19.12 7.82 -1.79
C GLU A 87 19.67 7.95 -0.37
N SER A 88 20.99 8.13 -0.22
CA SER A 88 21.61 8.30 1.10
C SER A 88 21.21 9.60 1.79
N GLN A 89 20.79 10.60 1.01
CA GLN A 89 20.24 11.86 1.50
C GLN A 89 18.75 11.79 1.87
N GLN A 90 18.04 10.71 1.52
CA GLN A 90 16.62 10.55 1.87
C GLN A 90 16.44 10.04 3.31
N THR A 91 15.43 10.57 3.99
CA THR A 91 14.91 9.95 5.21
C THR A 91 13.77 9.01 4.84
N TYR A 92 13.89 7.74 5.18
CA TYR A 92 12.88 6.72 4.91
C TYR A 92 12.13 6.32 6.17
N ALA A 93 10.81 6.26 6.07
CA ALA A 93 9.91 5.66 7.07
C ALA A 93 8.89 4.78 6.35
N LEU A 94 8.73 3.53 6.78
CA LEU A 94 7.82 2.57 6.13
C LEU A 94 6.80 2.07 7.17
N GLY A 95 6.00 3.00 7.70
CA GLY A 95 4.90 2.65 8.59
C GLY A 95 5.35 2.07 9.93
N ALA A 96 4.49 1.27 10.55
CA ALA A 96 4.64 0.82 11.94
C ALA A 96 5.94 0.05 12.17
N ASN A 97 6.32 -0.81 11.22
CA ASN A 97 7.41 -1.76 11.41
C ASN A 97 8.22 -1.94 10.13
N ASN A 98 8.58 -0.82 9.50
CA ASN A 98 9.44 -0.79 8.32
C ASN A 98 8.91 -1.64 7.16
N CYS A 99 7.59 -1.74 7.03
CA CYS A 99 6.92 -2.57 6.05
C CYS A 99 5.68 -1.87 5.50
N ILE A 100 5.58 -1.79 4.17
CA ILE A 100 4.38 -1.32 3.46
C ILE A 100 4.01 -2.32 2.37
N ILE A 101 2.80 -2.18 1.85
CA ILE A 101 2.31 -2.95 0.71
C ILE A 101 1.89 -1.95 -0.36
N VAL A 102 2.38 -2.12 -1.58
CA VAL A 102 2.09 -1.22 -2.71
C VAL A 102 1.71 -2.05 -3.92
N GLY A 103 0.75 -1.59 -4.72
CA GLY A 103 0.30 -2.34 -5.89
C GLY A 103 -0.67 -1.58 -6.76
N VAL A 104 -0.95 -2.11 -7.96
CA VAL A 104 -2.03 -1.61 -8.81
C VAL A 104 -3.22 -2.55 -8.66
N SER A 105 -4.35 -2.03 -8.20
CA SER A 105 -5.60 -2.79 -8.08
C SER A 105 -6.07 -3.33 -9.42
N SER A 106 -6.47 -4.60 -9.46
CA SER A 106 -7.00 -5.24 -10.67
C SER A 106 -8.46 -4.85 -10.98
N TYR A 107 -9.15 -4.19 -10.05
CA TYR A 107 -10.56 -3.81 -10.24
C TYR A 107 -10.72 -2.47 -10.95
N ASP A 108 -9.89 -1.49 -10.62
CA ASP A 108 -10.01 -0.10 -11.06
C ASP A 108 -8.71 0.45 -11.66
N ASN A 109 -7.64 -0.36 -11.72
CA ASN A 109 -6.31 0.02 -12.19
C ASN A 109 -5.70 1.21 -11.41
N ILE A 110 -6.07 1.36 -10.14
CA ILE A 110 -5.58 2.44 -9.28
C ILE A 110 -4.37 1.94 -8.47
N LEU A 111 -3.34 2.78 -8.39
CA LEU A 111 -2.19 2.56 -7.50
C LEU A 111 -2.62 2.76 -6.04
N VAL A 112 -2.34 1.77 -5.20
CA VAL A 112 -2.72 1.73 -3.79
C VAL A 112 -1.52 1.42 -2.91
N ALA A 113 -1.54 1.94 -1.69
CA ALA A 113 -0.55 1.64 -0.67
C ALA A 113 -1.21 1.44 0.70
N TYR A 114 -0.74 0.43 1.43
CA TYR A 114 -1.23 0.03 2.74
C TYR A 114 -0.10 -0.16 3.75
N GLU A 115 -0.45 -0.10 5.02
CA GLU A 115 0.38 -0.60 6.12
C GLU A 115 0.68 -2.09 5.93
N GLY A 116 1.94 -2.48 6.14
CA GLY A 116 2.38 -3.88 6.08
C GLY A 116 2.04 -4.69 7.33
N GLN A 117 1.61 -4.02 8.40
CA GLN A 117 1.07 -4.63 9.62
C GLN A 117 -0.46 -4.65 9.64
N CYS A 118 -1.04 -5.61 10.36
CA CYS A 118 -2.49 -5.70 10.53
C CYS A 118 -3.05 -4.50 11.28
N SER A 119 -3.91 -3.72 10.62
CA SER A 119 -4.49 -2.48 11.17
C SER A 119 -5.33 -2.71 12.42
N ASN A 120 -6.09 -3.82 12.47
CA ASN A 120 -6.86 -4.16 13.67
C ASN A 120 -5.94 -4.52 14.85
N CYS A 121 -4.86 -5.29 14.64
CA CYS A 121 -3.92 -5.61 15.73
C CYS A 121 -3.17 -4.37 16.23
N LEU A 122 -2.75 -3.48 15.31
CA LEU A 122 -2.14 -2.20 15.69
C LEU A 122 -3.08 -1.37 16.58
N LYS A 123 -4.38 -1.35 16.25
CA LYS A 123 -5.40 -0.61 17.00
C LYS A 123 -5.74 -1.25 18.35
N GLU A 124 -5.82 -2.58 18.40
CA GLU A 124 -6.42 -3.31 19.53
C GLU A 124 -5.39 -3.80 20.56
N LEU A 125 -4.18 -4.17 20.12
CA LEU A 125 -3.26 -4.98 20.94
C LEU A 125 -2.01 -4.22 21.39
N GLY A 126 -1.77 -3.02 20.87
CA GLY A 126 -0.52 -2.27 21.08
C GLY A 126 0.69 -2.95 20.43
N GLY A 127 1.85 -2.28 20.37
CA GLY A 127 3.02 -2.80 19.67
C GLY A 127 2.91 -2.73 18.14
N ARG A 128 3.92 -3.24 17.43
CA ARG A 128 4.09 -3.02 15.98
C ARG A 128 4.38 -4.27 15.15
N ASN A 129 4.45 -5.45 15.77
CA ASN A 129 4.87 -6.68 15.08
C ASN A 129 3.68 -7.59 14.76
N TYR A 130 2.91 -7.21 13.75
CA TYR A 130 1.74 -7.94 13.26
C TYR A 130 1.78 -8.08 11.73
N PRO A 131 2.84 -8.67 11.17
CA PRO A 131 3.07 -8.64 9.73
C PRO A 131 1.94 -9.34 8.99
N LEU A 132 1.50 -8.71 7.90
CA LEU A 132 0.61 -9.34 6.94
C LEU A 132 1.43 -10.23 5.99
N THR A 133 0.82 -11.34 5.60
CA THR A 133 1.41 -12.32 4.66
C THR A 133 0.49 -12.56 3.48
N TRP A 134 1.05 -12.80 2.31
CA TRP A 134 0.28 -13.17 1.12
C TRP A 134 -0.49 -14.47 1.33
N GLN A 135 -1.70 -14.54 0.77
CA GLN A 135 -2.53 -15.73 0.71
C GLN A 135 -3.29 -15.79 -0.60
N ASN A 136 -3.76 -17.01 -0.95
CA ASN A 136 -4.62 -17.27 -2.10
C ASN A 136 -4.06 -16.62 -3.38
N SER A 137 -2.85 -17.04 -3.74
CA SER A 137 -2.10 -16.55 -4.90
C SER A 137 -1.93 -15.03 -4.93
N GLY A 138 -1.79 -14.39 -3.77
CA GLY A 138 -1.47 -12.97 -3.64
C GLY A 138 -2.66 -12.02 -3.75
N LEU A 139 -3.89 -12.54 -3.72
CA LEU A 139 -5.10 -11.71 -3.73
C LEU A 139 -5.49 -11.21 -2.34
N TYR A 140 -4.98 -11.86 -1.30
CA TYR A 140 -5.33 -11.56 0.07
C TYR A 140 -4.10 -11.40 0.96
N LEU A 141 -4.28 -10.61 2.02
CA LEU A 141 -3.34 -10.37 3.08
C LEU A 141 -3.88 -10.92 4.37
N HIS A 142 -3.13 -11.82 5.00
CA HIS A 142 -3.57 -12.50 6.22
C HIS A 142 -2.76 -12.08 7.42
N CYS A 143 -3.43 -11.95 8.57
CA CYS A 143 -2.81 -11.73 9.86
C CYS A 143 -2.95 -12.99 10.74
N SER A 144 -1.85 -13.68 11.01
CA SER A 144 -1.84 -14.86 11.89
C SER A 144 -2.17 -14.56 13.36
N LYS A 145 -2.06 -13.29 13.79
CA LYS A 145 -2.33 -12.90 15.18
C LYS A 145 -3.82 -12.83 15.51
N CYS A 146 -4.64 -12.34 14.59
CA CYS A 146 -6.09 -12.17 14.80
C CYS A 146 -6.95 -12.93 13.78
N ASN A 147 -6.32 -13.70 12.88
CA ASN A 147 -6.96 -14.50 11.84
C ASN A 147 -7.85 -13.71 10.87
N ARG A 148 -7.61 -12.40 10.73
CA ARG A 148 -8.29 -11.54 9.76
C ARG A 148 -7.57 -11.59 8.42
N THR A 149 -8.36 -11.58 7.35
CA THR A 149 -7.87 -11.59 5.97
C THR A 149 -8.46 -10.40 5.21
N TYR A 150 -7.64 -9.70 4.44
CA TYR A 150 -8.01 -8.49 3.70
C TYR A 150 -7.81 -8.69 2.20
N ASN A 151 -8.73 -8.21 1.37
CA ASN A 151 -8.54 -8.19 -0.07
C ASN A 151 -7.58 -7.04 -0.43
N VAL A 152 -6.46 -7.34 -1.08
CA VAL A 152 -5.43 -6.32 -1.33
C VAL A 152 -5.86 -5.27 -2.37
N ASN A 153 -6.81 -5.58 -3.26
CA ASN A 153 -7.27 -4.63 -4.27
C ASN A 153 -8.00 -3.43 -3.67
N ASN A 154 -8.71 -3.61 -2.54
CA ASN A 154 -9.49 -2.55 -1.92
C ASN A 154 -9.16 -2.31 -0.43
N GLY A 155 -8.35 -3.17 0.18
CA GLY A 155 -7.98 -3.12 1.60
C GLY A 155 -9.10 -3.51 2.56
N VAL A 156 -10.24 -3.97 2.05
CA VAL A 156 -11.41 -4.33 2.87
C VAL A 156 -11.21 -5.69 3.52
N LEU A 157 -11.69 -5.82 4.76
CA LEU A 157 -11.74 -7.08 5.48
C LEU A 157 -12.63 -8.08 4.72
N ALA A 158 -12.06 -9.19 4.30
CA ALA A 158 -12.75 -10.25 3.58
C ALA A 158 -13.20 -11.39 4.50
N GLU A 159 -12.38 -11.73 5.51
CA GLU A 159 -12.66 -12.83 6.45
C GLU A 159 -12.16 -12.52 7.87
N GLY A 160 -12.74 -13.20 8.86
CA GLY A 160 -12.42 -13.07 10.28
C GLY A 160 -13.40 -12.18 11.05
N ASN A 161 -13.05 -11.87 12.30
CA ASN A 161 -13.88 -11.03 13.17
C ASN A 161 -14.06 -9.63 12.58
N ALA A 162 -15.23 -9.02 12.77
CA ALA A 162 -15.49 -7.65 12.37
C ALA A 162 -14.39 -6.68 12.86
N GLY A 163 -14.09 -5.67 12.05
CA GLY A 163 -12.98 -4.76 12.28
C GLY A 163 -12.89 -3.68 11.21
N ILE A 164 -11.81 -2.90 11.26
CA ILE A 164 -11.52 -1.86 10.26
C ILE A 164 -10.83 -2.45 9.03
N ALA A 165 -10.92 -1.73 7.91
CA ALA A 165 -10.11 -1.97 6.71
C ALA A 165 -8.62 -1.70 6.99
N LEU A 166 -7.76 -2.08 6.04
CA LEU A 166 -6.35 -1.75 6.07
C LEU A 166 -6.13 -0.22 6.11
N TYR A 167 -5.20 0.20 6.95
CA TYR A 167 -4.66 1.55 6.98
C TYR A 167 -4.00 1.87 5.65
N ARG A 168 -4.42 2.98 5.03
CA ARG A 168 -3.97 3.41 3.70
C ARG A 168 -2.93 4.53 3.83
N TYR A 169 -1.96 4.51 2.91
CA TYR A 169 -1.06 5.62 2.67
C TYR A 169 -1.41 6.29 1.34
N LYS A 170 -1.05 7.57 1.19
CA LYS A 170 -1.07 8.24 -0.11
C LYS A 170 0.02 7.64 -0.97
N VAL A 171 -0.24 7.51 -2.26
CA VAL A 171 0.71 6.94 -3.22
C VAL A 171 0.57 7.62 -4.57
N GLY A 172 1.69 7.76 -5.28
CA GLY A 172 1.71 8.36 -6.59
C GLY A 172 3.01 8.09 -7.35
N LEU A 173 2.94 8.31 -8.66
CA LEU A 173 4.08 8.34 -9.55
C LEU A 173 4.32 9.78 -10.01
N ASP A 174 5.48 10.32 -9.68
CA ASP A 174 5.90 11.66 -10.04
C ASP A 174 7.13 11.56 -10.95
N GLY A 175 6.94 11.79 -12.25
CA GLY A 175 8.01 11.59 -13.23
C GLY A 175 8.55 10.16 -13.29
N GLY A 176 7.75 9.15 -12.92
CA GLY A 176 8.17 7.75 -12.83
C GLY A 176 8.78 7.36 -11.47
N ILE A 177 8.96 8.30 -10.55
CA ILE A 177 9.40 8.04 -9.19
C ILE A 177 8.19 7.63 -8.34
N LEU A 178 8.26 6.44 -7.74
CA LEU A 178 7.25 5.96 -6.80
C LEU A 178 7.39 6.70 -5.48
N ARG A 179 6.28 7.27 -4.99
CA ARG A 179 6.20 7.95 -3.69
C ARG A 179 5.07 7.36 -2.88
N VAL A 180 5.31 7.07 -1.60
CA VAL A 180 4.27 6.70 -0.61
C VAL A 180 4.44 7.59 0.62
N TRP A 181 3.35 8.19 1.09
CA TRP A 181 3.40 9.15 2.20
C TRP A 181 2.10 9.27 3.00
N ASN A 182 2.16 9.95 4.15
CA ASN A 182 1.00 10.46 4.89
C ASN A 182 1.22 11.88 5.41
#